data_AF-F6D363-F1
#
_entry.id   AF-F6D363-F1
#
_cell.length_a   1.000
_cell.length_b   1.000
_cell.length_c   1.000
_cell.angle_alpha   90.00
_cell.angle_beta   90.00
_cell.angle_gamma   90.00
#
_symmetry.space_group_name_H-M   'P 1'
#
loop_
_entity.id
_entity.type
_entity.pdbx_description
1 polymer ?
#
loop_
_entity_poly.entity_id
_entity_poly.type
_entity_poly.pdbx_seq_one_letter_code
_entity_poly.pdbx_strand_id
1 'polypeptide(L)'
;MSYDLILIAVPLIVAYILSYALYRKNVINKDFHAKIWNILIFLSFLVSVGMGIIMTVFMNFGLTVPSSFDLNYWHGEVGIAFFVILLFHLHWNWSSFKRYFK
;
A
#
# COMPACT_ATOMS: atom_id res chain seq x y z
N MET A 1 -15.61 13.95 -3.89
CA MET A 1 -15.34 13.26 -2.61
C MET A 1 -13.93 13.59 -2.18
N SER A 2 -13.73 13.83 -0.88
CA SER A 2 -12.38 14.04 -0.32
C SER A 2 -11.81 12.66 0.02
N TYR A 3 -10.55 12.44 -0.33
CA TYR A 3 -9.82 11.24 0.10
C TYR A 3 -9.26 11.47 1.51
N ASP A 4 -9.28 10.43 2.34
CA ASP A 4 -8.84 10.52 3.74
C ASP A 4 -7.34 10.19 3.86
N LEU A 5 -6.53 10.92 3.10
CA LEU A 5 -5.08 10.69 3.00
C LEU A 5 -4.40 10.63 4.38
N ILE A 6 -4.74 11.54 5.28
CA ILE A 6 -4.18 11.58 6.63
C ILE A 6 -4.61 10.36 7.43
N LEU A 7 -5.89 9.97 7.32
CA LEU A 7 -6.47 8.87 8.08
C LEU A 7 -5.84 7.53 7.70
N ILE A 8 -5.46 7.32 6.44
CA ILE A 8 -4.78 6.10 5.99
C ILE A 8 -3.26 6.18 6.19
N ALA A 9 -2.63 7.28 5.81
CA ALA A 9 -1.18 7.36 5.79
C ALA A 9 -0.58 7.38 7.21
N VAL A 10 -1.19 8.13 8.15
CA VAL A 10 -0.63 8.28 9.50
C VAL A 10 -0.55 6.94 10.25
N PRO A 11 -1.61 6.12 10.32
CA PRO A 11 -1.53 4.81 10.96
C PRO A 11 -0.49 3.88 10.32
N LEU A 12 -0.37 3.88 8.99
CA LEU A 12 0.63 3.08 8.28
C LEU A 12 2.06 3.52 8.62
N ILE A 13 2.31 4.83 8.65
CA ILE A 13 3.62 5.39 9.02
C ILE A 13 3.95 5.04 10.47
N VAL A 14 3.00 5.21 11.39
CA VAL A 14 3.20 4.87 12.81
C VAL A 14 3.49 3.37 12.95
N ALA A 15 2.71 2.50 12.30
CA ALA A 15 2.94 1.06 12.31
C ALA A 15 4.31 0.67 11.74
N TYR A 16 4.75 1.34 10.67
CA TYR A 16 6.08 1.15 10.10
C TYR A 16 7.19 1.52 11.07
N ILE A 17 7.12 2.72 11.65
CA ILE A 17 8.11 3.20 12.62
C ILE A 17 8.17 2.27 13.84
N LEU A 18 7.01 1.85 14.38
CA LEU A 18 6.95 0.94 15.52
C LEU A 18 7.57 -0.42 15.20
N SER A 19 7.16 -1.05 14.09
CA SER A 19 7.74 -2.34 13.70
C SER A 19 9.23 -2.23 13.40
N TYR A 20 9.68 -1.13 12.78
CA TYR A 20 11.09 -0.87 12.52
C TYR A 20 11.87 -0.68 13.83
N ALA A 21 11.33 0.05 14.80
CA ALA A 21 11.94 0.24 16.11
C ALA A 21 12.07 -1.08 16.88
N LEU A 22 11.05 -1.95 16.83
CA LEU A 22 11.09 -3.28 17.43
C LEU A 22 12.16 -4.16 16.76
N TYR A 23 12.28 -4.09 15.44
CA TYR A 23 13.34 -4.77 14.69
C TYR A 23 14.73 -4.27 15.13
N ARG A 24 14.94 -2.95 15.21
CA ARG A 24 16.22 -2.35 15.61
C ARG A 24 16.61 -2.68 17.05
N LYS A 25 15.63 -2.95 17.92
CA LYS A 25 15.83 -3.40 19.32
C LYS A 25 15.97 -4.92 19.45
N ASN A 26 16.03 -5.67 18.35
CA ASN A 26 16.04 -7.14 18.31
C ASN A 26 14.85 -7.81 19.01
N VAL A 27 13.72 -7.10 19.19
CA VAL A 27 12.48 -7.66 19.76
C VAL A 27 11.78 -8.53 18.72
N ILE A 28 11.82 -8.10 17.45
CA ILE A 28 11.43 -8.92 16.30
C ILE A 28 12.64 -9.12 15.40
N ASN A 29 12.70 -10.26 14.72
CA ASN A 29 13.75 -10.50 13.75
C ASN A 29 13.49 -9.73 12.44
N LYS A 30 14.56 -9.59 11.64
CA LYS A 30 14.53 -8.89 10.35
C LYS A 30 13.48 -9.47 9.40
N ASP A 31 13.39 -10.79 9.36
CA ASP A 31 12.50 -11.52 8.45
C ASP A 31 11.03 -11.26 8.77
N PHE A 32 10.68 -11.13 10.05
CA PHE A 32 9.32 -10.83 10.48
C PHE A 32 8.90 -9.42 10.07
N HIS A 33 9.73 -8.40 10.32
CA HIS A 33 9.48 -7.03 9.85
C HIS A 33 9.28 -7.01 8.32
N ALA A 34 10.22 -7.59 7.57
CA ALA A 34 10.14 -7.64 6.11
C ALA A 34 8.90 -8.40 5.61
N LYS A 35 8.55 -9.53 6.23
CA LYS A 35 7.40 -10.36 5.84
C LYS A 35 6.07 -9.63 5.98
N ILE A 36 5.88 -8.86 7.07
CA ILE A 36 4.66 -8.06 7.27
C ILE A 36 4.49 -7.08 6.10
N TRP A 37 5.52 -6.28 5.83
CA TRP A 37 5.42 -5.24 4.80
C TRP A 37 5.32 -5.83 3.38
N ASN A 38 6.00 -6.95 3.11
CA ASN A 38 5.89 -7.67 1.83
C ASN A 38 4.46 -8.21 1.58
N ILE A 39 3.78 -8.71 2.60
CA ILE A 39 2.38 -9.16 2.48
C ILE A 39 1.48 -7.95 2.24
N LEU A 40 1.66 -6.87 3.00
CA LEU A 40 0.83 -5.66 2.89
C LEU A 40 0.97 -4.98 1.52
N ILE A 41 2.19 -4.88 0.97
CA ILE A 41 2.36 -4.31 -0.37
C ILE A 41 1.72 -5.19 -1.45
N PHE A 42 1.84 -6.51 -1.32
CA PHE A 42 1.26 -7.44 -2.29
C PHE A 42 -0.27 -7.39 -2.29
N LEU A 43 -0.89 -7.40 -1.10
CA LEU A 43 -2.34 -7.32 -0.97
C LEU A 43 -2.88 -5.97 -1.47
N SER A 44 -2.25 -4.86 -1.06
CA SER A 44 -2.67 -3.53 -1.51
C SER A 44 -2.50 -3.34 -3.01
N PHE A 45 -1.42 -3.85 -3.60
CA PHE A 45 -1.23 -3.92 -5.05
C PHE A 45 -2.35 -4.69 -5.73
N LEU A 46 -2.63 -5.92 -5.27
CA LEU A 46 -3.63 -6.79 -5.90
C LEU A 46 -5.03 -6.18 -5.85
N VAL A 47 -5.40 -5.58 -4.72
CA VAL A 47 -6.70 -4.92 -4.55
C VAL A 47 -6.77 -3.65 -5.40
N SER A 48 -5.75 -2.78 -5.36
CA SER A 48 -5.75 -1.53 -6.12
C SER A 48 -5.82 -1.79 -7.63
N VAL A 49 -4.94 -2.64 -8.16
CA VAL A 49 -4.92 -2.99 -9.59
C VAL A 49 -6.17 -3.76 -9.98
N GLY A 50 -6.64 -4.69 -9.15
CA GLY A 50 -7.88 -5.44 -9.39
C GLY A 50 -9.08 -4.50 -9.53
N MET A 51 -9.24 -3.54 -8.61
CA MET A 51 -10.28 -2.52 -8.72
C MET A 51 -10.13 -1.66 -9.99
N GLY A 52 -8.90 -1.27 -10.33
CA GLY A 52 -8.62 -0.52 -11.57
C GLY A 52 -9.07 -1.26 -12.83
N ILE A 53 -8.79 -2.56 -12.91
CA ILE A 53 -9.21 -3.43 -14.02
C ILE A 53 -10.73 -3.55 -14.04
N ILE A 54 -11.37 -3.80 -12.90
CA ILE A 54 -12.84 -3.92 -12.79
C ILE A 54 -13.51 -2.64 -13.29
N MET A 55 -13.04 -1.46 -12.85
CA MET A 55 -13.58 -0.18 -13.31
C MET A 55 -13.41 0.00 -14.82
N THR A 56 -12.24 -0.36 -15.37
CA THR A 56 -11.98 -0.28 -16.82
C THR A 56 -12.94 -1.17 -17.61
N VAL A 57 -13.17 -2.41 -17.15
CA VAL A 57 -14.15 -3.32 -17.76
C VAL A 57 -15.54 -2.69 -17.71
N PHE A 58 -15.95 -2.17 -16.56
CA PHE A 58 -17.29 -1.61 -16.39
C PHE A 58 -17.53 -0.41 -17.31
N MET A 59 -16.56 0.49 -17.42
CA MET A 59 -16.60 1.63 -18.34
C MET A 59 -16.71 1.18 -19.80
N ASN A 60 -15.94 0.17 -20.22
CA ASN A 60 -15.93 -0.31 -21.61
C ASN A 60 -17.21 -1.05 -22.02
N PHE A 61 -17.86 -1.74 -21.08
CA PHE A 61 -19.09 -2.51 -21.34
C PHE A 61 -20.38 -1.78 -20.94
N GLY A 62 -20.30 -0.52 -20.48
CA GLY A 62 -21.46 0.24 -20.01
C GLY A 62 -22.13 -0.36 -18.77
N LEU A 63 -21.37 -1.11 -17.96
CA LEU A 63 -21.86 -1.73 -16.74
C LEU A 63 -21.77 -0.73 -15.58
N THR A 64 -22.79 -0.73 -14.72
CA THR A 64 -22.82 0.11 -13.51
C THR A 64 -22.63 -0.73 -12.26
N VAL A 65 -21.82 -0.24 -11.33
CA VAL A 65 -21.71 -0.78 -9.97
C VAL A 65 -22.91 -0.31 -9.16
N PRO A 66 -23.44 -1.12 -8.22
CA PRO A 66 -24.39 -0.63 -7.22
C PRO A 66 -23.89 0.67 -6.56
N SER A 67 -24.71 1.71 -6.53
CA SER A 67 -24.33 3.03 -5.97
C SER A 67 -23.97 3.01 -4.49
N SER A 68 -24.30 1.95 -3.75
CA SER A 68 -23.89 1.76 -2.36
C SER A 68 -22.40 1.49 -2.17
N PHE A 69 -21.69 1.11 -3.24
CA PHE A 69 -20.26 0.83 -3.20
C PHE A 69 -19.50 1.67 -4.22
N ASP A 70 -18.89 2.75 -3.75
CA ASP A 70 -18.10 3.62 -4.61
C ASP A 70 -16.70 3.02 -4.85
N LEU A 71 -16.54 2.37 -6.02
CA LEU A 71 -15.26 1.79 -6.43
C LEU A 71 -14.15 2.84 -6.56
N ASN A 72 -14.45 4.06 -7.00
CA ASN A 72 -13.43 5.09 -7.20
C ASN A 72 -12.89 5.59 -5.85
N TYR A 73 -13.77 5.73 -4.86
CA TYR A 73 -13.39 6.07 -3.49
C TYR A 73 -12.47 4.98 -2.91
N TRP A 74 -12.93 3.73 -2.87
CA TRP A 74 -12.16 2.63 -2.29
C TRP A 74 -10.86 2.34 -3.05
N HIS A 75 -10.85 2.48 -4.37
CA HIS A 75 -9.63 2.36 -5.17
C HIS A 75 -8.60 3.42 -4.77
N GLY A 76 -9.02 4.67 -4.58
CA GLY A 76 -8.13 5.75 -4.16
C GLY A 76 -7.58 5.54 -2.74
N GLU A 77 -8.42 5.14 -1.79
CA GLU A 77 -8.01 4.83 -0.41
C GLU A 77 -6.96 3.69 -0.37
N VAL A 78 -7.20 2.59 -1.09
CA VAL A 78 -6.23 1.49 -1.21
C VAL A 78 -4.98 1.92 -1.97
N GLY A 79 -5.12 2.79 -2.97
CA GLY A 79 -4.00 3.37 -3.72
C GLY A 79 -3.07 4.20 -2.85
N ILE A 80 -3.62 5.01 -1.93
CA ILE A 80 -2.84 5.76 -0.93
C ILE A 80 -2.06 4.80 -0.04
N ALA A 81 -2.73 3.77 0.49
CA ALA A 81 -2.06 2.75 1.32
C ALA A 81 -0.92 2.07 0.56
N PHE A 82 -1.18 1.65 -0.68
CA PHE A 82 -0.18 1.02 -1.55
C PHE A 82 1.03 1.93 -1.77
N PHE A 83 0.81 3.21 -2.10
CA PHE A 83 1.88 4.17 -2.33
C PHE A 83 2.74 4.41 -1.08
N VAL A 84 2.11 4.59 0.09
CA VAL A 84 2.84 4.78 1.35
C VAL A 84 3.67 3.53 1.70
N ILE A 85 3.11 2.33 1.54
CA ILE A 85 3.83 1.08 1.78
C ILE A 85 4.98 0.90 0.77
N LEU A 86 4.82 1.33 -0.47
CA LEU A 86 5.89 1.33 -1.47
C LEU A 86 7.08 2.20 -1.01
N LEU A 87 6.83 3.36 -0.40
CA LEU A 87 7.90 4.19 0.17
C LEU A 87 8.66 3.47 1.29
N PHE A 88 7.98 2.65 2.10
CA PHE A 88 8.64 1.82 3.11
C PHE A 88 9.58 0.79 2.50
N HIS A 89 9.18 0.20 1.36
CA HIS A 89 10.04 -0.74 0.62
C HIS A 89 11.25 -0.03 0.01
N LEU A 90 11.07 1.18 -0.50
CA LEU A 90 12.17 2.00 -0.99
C LEU A 90 13.15 2.35 0.13
N HIS A 91 12.64 2.76 1.31
CA HIS A 91 13.46 3.02 2.49
C HIS A 91 14.25 1.77 2.92
N TRP A 92 13.57 0.63 3.04
CA TRP A 92 14.19 -0.63 3.47
C TRP A 92 15.26 -1.13 2.49
N ASN A 93 15.03 -0.97 1.18
CA ASN A 93 15.92 -1.46 0.12
C ASN A 93 16.83 -0.38 -0.47
N TRP A 94 16.94 0.78 0.18
CA TRP A 94 17.62 1.97 -0.36
C TRP A 94 19.09 1.71 -0.73
N SER A 95 19.81 0.90 0.06
CA SER A 95 21.20 0.52 -0.20
C SER A 95 21.34 -0.31 -1.47
N SER A 96 20.43 -1.25 -1.70
CA SER A 96 20.36 -2.05 -2.93
C SER A 96 19.94 -1.19 -4.13
N PHE A 97 18.97 -0.29 -3.94
CA PHE A 97 18.47 0.59 -4.99
C PHE A 97 19.55 1.53 -5.54
N LYS A 98 20.32 2.19 -4.67
CA LYS A 98 21.41 3.09 -5.09
C LYS A 98 22.48 2.42 -5.94
N ARG A 99 22.69 1.11 -5.80
CA ARG A 99 23.69 0.37 -6.57
C ARG A 99 23.39 0.31 -8.07
N TYR A 100 22.13 0.50 -8.48
CA TYR A 100 21.75 0.50 -9.90
C TYR A 100 22.05 1.83 -10.62
N PHE A 101 22.36 2.89 -9.88
CA PHE A 101 22.69 4.22 -10.42
C PHE A 101 24.18 4.55 -10.33
N LYS A 102 24.99 3.57 -9.96
CA LYS A 102 26.45 3.63 -9.96
C LYS A 102 26.97 2.85 -11.17
#